data_AF-A0A143PF81-F1
#
_entry.id   AF-A0A143PF81-F1
#
_cell.length_a   1.000
_cell.length_b   1.000
_cell.length_c   1.000
_cell.angle_alpha   90.00
_cell.angle_beta   90.00
_cell.angle_gamma   90.00
#
_symmetry.space_group_name_H-M   'P 1'
#
loop_
_entity.id
_entity.type
_entity.pdbx_description
1 polymer ?
#
loop_
_entity_poly.entity_id
_entity_poly.type
_entity_poly.pdbx_seq_one_letter_code
_entity_poly.pdbx_strand_id
1 'polypeptide(L)'
;MFPFCVSRVKWLMSSSAANVVIALGLVAIGLGIGAAGIYVGDTEDAPGGVAEAPAAMTTALTTLQVTSRRQWRSWLAAHHASSPGVWIVRHKLHTGVTSMTYEDLVCEALCFGWVDSLVKRLDDDRYATKVTPRKPTSKWSESNRRRWSDLEAAGLLTAAGRAAAPTNTTYASRPVIPTLPAYIATALKANPKAWAFFRELAPTYRRNFVVWIHTAKRADTRARRLQESVALLAAGRKLGLK
;
A
#
# COMPACT_ATOMS: atom_id res chain seq x y z
N MET A 1 -10.73 -23.97 12.38
CA MET A 1 -9.75 -24.94 11.85
C MET A 1 -9.70 -24.75 10.34
N PHE A 2 -8.81 -23.87 9.87
CA PHE A 2 -8.60 -23.60 8.44
C PHE A 2 -7.19 -24.12 8.10
N PRO A 3 -7.01 -24.91 7.03
CA PRO A 3 -5.75 -25.60 6.81
C PRO A 3 -4.69 -24.61 6.33
N PHE A 4 -3.52 -24.74 6.94
CA PHE A 4 -2.25 -24.26 6.42
C PHE A 4 -2.04 -24.81 5.01
N CYS A 5 -1.85 -23.94 4.03
CA CYS A 5 -1.34 -24.31 2.72
C CYS A 5 -0.03 -23.57 2.51
N VAL A 6 1.06 -24.19 2.99
CA VAL A 6 2.41 -23.86 2.55
C VAL A 6 2.49 -24.31 1.09
N SER A 7 2.15 -23.42 0.16
CA SER A 7 2.46 -23.63 -1.24
C SER A 7 3.97 -23.56 -1.41
N ARG A 8 4.59 -24.74 -1.39
CA ARG A 8 6.01 -25.00 -1.60
C ARG A 8 6.36 -24.62 -3.06
N VAL A 9 6.54 -23.33 -3.33
CA VAL A 9 7.05 -22.87 -4.62
C VAL A 9 8.55 -23.18 -4.65
N LYS A 10 8.92 -24.13 -5.51
CA LYS A 10 10.32 -24.44 -5.82
C LYS A 10 11.00 -23.19 -6.36
N TRP A 11 11.95 -22.66 -5.60
CA TRP A 11 12.83 -21.58 -6.00
C TRP A 11 13.97 -22.12 -6.86
N LEU A 12 13.80 -22.15 -8.18
CA LEU A 12 14.93 -22.32 -9.09
C LEU A 12 15.59 -20.96 -9.31
N MET A 13 16.70 -20.71 -8.60
CA MET A 13 17.66 -19.70 -9.01
C MET A 13 18.45 -20.25 -10.20
N SER A 14 18.23 -19.68 -11.39
CA SER A 14 19.11 -19.87 -12.54
C SER A 14 19.88 -18.57 -12.73
N SER A 15 21.15 -18.60 -12.35
CA SER A 15 22.11 -17.52 -12.60
C SER A 15 22.65 -17.66 -14.02
N SER A 16 22.54 -16.59 -14.81
CA SER A 16 23.41 -16.41 -15.98
C SER A 16 23.81 -14.94 -16.05
N ALA A 17 25.10 -14.70 -15.91
CA ALA A 17 25.74 -13.40 -16.02
C ALA A 17 25.87 -13.03 -17.49
N ALA A 18 25.56 -11.78 -17.83
CA ALA A 18 25.98 -11.18 -19.09
C ALA A 18 26.36 -9.72 -18.87
N ASN A 19 27.54 -9.40 -19.37
CA ASN A 19 28.28 -8.15 -19.30
C ASN A 19 27.50 -6.94 -19.83
N VAL A 20 27.65 -5.79 -19.16
CA VAL A 20 27.55 -4.47 -19.82
C VAL A 20 28.72 -3.62 -19.32
N VAL A 21 29.50 -3.14 -20.29
CA VAL A 21 30.69 -2.30 -20.17
C VAL A 21 30.30 -0.88 -20.61
N ILE A 22 31.03 0.14 -20.12
CA ILE A 22 31.16 1.53 -20.63
C ILE A 22 30.05 2.49 -20.13
N ALA A 23 30.27 3.73 -19.64
CA ALA A 23 31.39 4.67 -19.79
C ALA A 23 31.57 5.55 -18.54
N LEU A 24 32.82 5.89 -18.25
CA LEU A 24 33.24 6.99 -17.38
C LEU A 24 33.05 8.33 -18.10
N GLY A 25 32.51 9.32 -17.40
CA GLY A 25 32.51 10.72 -17.81
C GLY A 25 32.87 11.60 -16.61
N LEU A 26 34.14 11.98 -16.53
CA LEU A 26 34.66 13.07 -15.69
C LEU A 26 34.10 14.41 -16.19
N VAL A 27 33.64 15.29 -15.29
CA VAL A 27 33.82 16.75 -15.45
C VAL A 27 34.22 17.35 -14.11
N ALA A 28 35.25 18.18 -14.18
CA ALA A 28 36.00 18.78 -13.11
C ALA A 28 35.32 20.02 -12.48
N ILE A 29 35.53 20.11 -11.17
CA ILE A 29 35.81 21.26 -10.29
C ILE A 29 35.84 22.64 -10.95
N GLY A 30 35.04 23.55 -10.42
CA GLY A 30 35.23 25.00 -10.48
C GLY A 30 35.07 25.61 -9.09
N LEU A 31 36.19 25.87 -8.42
CA LEU A 31 36.31 26.65 -7.18
C LEU A 31 36.10 28.13 -7.50
N GLY A 32 35.16 28.77 -6.81
CA GLY A 32 35.00 30.23 -6.77
C GLY A 32 35.05 30.70 -5.33
N ILE A 33 36.22 31.19 -4.92
CA ILE A 33 36.47 31.86 -3.65
C ILE A 33 36.04 33.33 -3.80
N GLY A 34 35.21 33.83 -2.89
CA GLY A 34 34.84 35.25 -2.80
C GLY A 34 34.60 35.63 -1.34
N ALA A 35 35.41 36.56 -0.85
CA ALA A 35 35.57 36.90 0.56
C ALA A 35 34.51 37.87 1.12
N ALA A 36 34.43 37.79 2.45
CA ALA A 36 33.87 38.68 3.48
C ALA A 36 33.39 40.10 3.08
N GLY A 37 32.17 40.40 3.53
CA GLY A 37 31.71 41.75 3.86
C GLY A 37 30.91 41.69 5.15
N ILE A 38 31.44 42.26 6.22
CA ILE A 38 30.80 42.42 7.53
C ILE A 38 29.94 43.68 7.44
N TYR A 39 28.64 43.57 7.75
CA TYR A 39 27.78 44.73 8.03
C TYR A 39 27.09 44.49 9.37
N VAL A 40 27.37 45.38 10.32
CA VAL A 40 26.65 45.55 11.58
C VAL A 40 25.70 46.73 11.36
N GLY A 41 24.43 46.55 11.70
CA GLY A 41 23.41 47.58 11.65
C GLY A 41 22.16 47.10 12.38
N ASP A 42 21.71 47.93 13.31
CA ASP A 42 20.83 47.59 14.43
C ASP A 42 19.34 47.36 14.08
N THR A 43 18.68 46.80 15.10
CA THR A 43 17.27 46.50 15.37
C THR A 43 16.21 47.48 14.84
N GLU A 44 15.11 46.96 14.28
CA GLU A 44 13.74 47.11 14.83
C GLU A 44 12.68 46.31 14.02
N ASP A 45 11.80 45.64 14.77
CA ASP A 45 10.43 45.19 14.52
C ASP A 45 9.98 44.61 13.15
N ALA A 46 9.81 43.28 13.12
CA ALA A 46 8.99 42.59 12.12
C ALA A 46 7.87 41.78 12.81
N PRO A 47 6.60 41.89 12.35
CA PRO A 47 5.49 41.14 12.92
C PRO A 47 5.58 39.66 12.55
N GLY A 48 5.19 38.80 13.50
CA GLY A 48 5.24 37.35 13.40
C GLY A 48 4.49 36.81 12.19
N GLY A 49 5.23 36.50 11.12
CA GLY A 49 4.82 35.61 10.06
C GLY A 49 4.95 34.17 10.56
N VAL A 50 3.82 33.51 10.81
CA VAL A 50 3.78 32.06 10.94
C VAL A 50 4.32 31.46 9.64
N ALA A 51 5.53 30.90 9.70
CA ALA A 51 6.11 30.14 8.62
C ALA A 51 5.19 28.95 8.33
N GLU A 52 4.35 29.10 7.30
CA GLU A 52 3.53 28.04 6.78
C GLU A 52 4.48 26.95 6.26
N ALA A 53 4.47 25.80 6.92
CA ALA A 53 5.32 24.68 6.55
C ALA A 53 5.11 24.37 5.06
N PRO A 54 6.19 24.17 4.26
CA PRO A 54 6.05 23.99 2.83
C PRO A 54 5.15 22.78 2.57
N ALA A 55 4.03 23.01 1.89
CA ALA A 55 3.13 21.98 1.44
C ALA A 55 3.97 20.94 0.68
N ALA A 56 4.01 19.70 1.19
CA ALA A 56 4.83 18.64 0.63
C ALA A 56 4.49 18.44 -0.86
N MET A 57 5.38 18.86 -1.75
CA MET A 57 5.27 18.58 -3.18
C MET A 57 5.21 17.07 -3.36
N THR A 58 4.05 16.56 -3.77
CA THR A 58 3.86 15.14 -3.98
C THR A 58 4.61 14.74 -5.26
N THR A 59 5.76 14.08 -5.11
CA THR A 59 6.49 13.50 -6.25
C THR A 59 5.56 12.57 -7.01
N ALA A 60 5.35 12.85 -8.29
CA ALA A 60 4.55 12.00 -9.15
C ALA A 60 5.23 10.64 -9.30
N LEU A 61 4.52 9.56 -8.98
CA LEU A 61 5.05 8.20 -9.07
C LEU A 61 4.70 7.59 -10.42
N THR A 62 5.68 6.93 -11.04
CA THR A 62 5.51 6.20 -12.30
C THR A 62 4.51 5.04 -12.12
N THR A 63 3.70 4.81 -13.14
CA THR A 63 2.82 3.64 -13.22
C THR A 63 3.51 2.54 -14.01
N LEU A 64 3.64 1.36 -13.41
CA LEU A 64 4.38 0.22 -13.95
C LEU A 64 3.43 -0.96 -14.15
N GLN A 65 3.54 -1.62 -15.30
CA GLN A 65 2.88 -2.88 -15.58
C GLN A 65 3.88 -4.03 -15.49
N VAL A 66 3.69 -4.92 -14.53
CA VAL A 66 4.45 -6.16 -14.38
C VAL A 66 3.46 -7.29 -14.18
N THR A 67 3.59 -8.34 -14.98
CA THR A 67 2.62 -9.46 -14.99
C THR A 67 3.10 -10.67 -14.21
N SER A 68 4.40 -10.72 -13.86
CA SER A 68 5.01 -11.83 -13.14
C SER A 68 5.89 -11.39 -11.99
N ARG A 69 6.03 -12.30 -11.00
CA ARG A 69 6.96 -12.17 -9.88
C ARG A 69 8.39 -11.84 -10.33
N ARG A 70 8.88 -12.53 -11.37
CA ARG A 70 10.25 -12.34 -11.89
C ARG A 70 10.47 -10.92 -12.42
N GLN A 71 9.54 -10.42 -13.23
CA GLN A 71 9.62 -9.04 -13.75
C GLN A 71 9.63 -8.02 -12.60
N TRP A 72 8.79 -8.25 -11.58
CA TRP A 72 8.75 -7.38 -10.41
C TRP A 72 10.06 -7.38 -9.62
N ARG A 73 10.63 -8.57 -9.36
CA ARG A 73 11.94 -8.71 -8.71
C ARG A 73 13.05 -8.03 -9.51
N SER A 74 13.09 -8.21 -10.83
CA SER A 74 14.09 -7.57 -11.71
C SER A 74 13.98 -6.05 -11.67
N TRP A 75 12.75 -5.51 -11.69
CA TRP A 75 12.55 -4.06 -11.57
C TRP A 75 13.03 -3.53 -10.20
N LEU A 76 12.68 -4.21 -9.10
CA LEU A 76 13.16 -3.82 -7.77
C LEU A 76 14.69 -3.87 -7.69
N ALA A 77 15.33 -4.91 -8.24
CA ALA A 77 16.79 -4.99 -8.26
C ALA A 77 17.44 -3.77 -8.91
N ALA A 78 16.88 -3.27 -10.02
CA ALA A 78 17.40 -2.10 -10.72
C ALA A 78 17.04 -0.75 -10.06
N HIS A 79 15.91 -0.66 -9.35
CA HIS A 79 15.32 0.64 -9.00
C HIS A 79 15.07 0.87 -7.50
N HIS A 80 15.22 -0.13 -6.63
CA HIS A 80 14.83 -0.03 -5.21
C HIS A 80 15.55 1.09 -4.43
N ALA A 81 16.76 1.46 -4.85
CA ALA A 81 17.58 2.48 -4.19
C ALA A 81 17.36 3.90 -4.74
N SER A 82 16.87 4.04 -5.97
CA SER A 82 16.76 5.34 -6.67
C SER A 82 15.33 5.80 -6.89
N SER A 83 14.36 4.88 -6.90
CA SER A 83 12.96 5.23 -7.13
C SER A 83 12.24 5.65 -5.83
N PRO A 84 11.47 6.75 -5.84
CA PRO A 84 10.64 7.15 -4.70
C PRO A 84 9.40 6.26 -4.51
N GLY A 85 9.13 5.35 -5.45
CA GLY A 85 7.96 4.48 -5.46
C GLY A 85 7.33 4.31 -6.83
N VAL A 86 6.41 3.36 -6.94
CA VAL A 86 5.66 3.07 -8.17
C VAL A 86 4.21 2.68 -7.90
N TRP A 87 3.37 2.86 -8.90
CA TRP A 87 2.03 2.29 -8.98
C TRP A 87 2.06 1.02 -9.82
N ILE A 88 1.86 -0.14 -9.21
CA ILE A 88 1.79 -1.43 -9.92
C ILE A 88 0.37 -1.68 -10.39
N VAL A 89 0.16 -1.75 -11.71
CA VAL A 89 -1.14 -2.06 -12.32
C VAL A 89 -1.47 -3.54 -12.13
N ARG A 90 -2.71 -3.82 -11.75
CA ARG A 90 -3.28 -5.17 -11.69
C ARG A 90 -4.67 -5.17 -12.31
N HIS A 91 -5.06 -6.31 -12.87
CA HIS A 91 -6.40 -6.51 -13.39
C HIS A 91 -7.35 -7.03 -12.31
N LYS A 92 -8.62 -6.66 -12.43
CA LYS A 92 -9.69 -7.18 -11.58
C LYS A 92 -10.05 -8.60 -12.00
N LEU A 93 -10.54 -9.39 -11.05
CA LEU A 93 -10.77 -10.82 -11.24
C LEU A 93 -11.70 -11.14 -12.41
N HIS A 94 -12.70 -10.28 -12.70
CA HIS A 94 -13.68 -10.53 -13.75
C HIS A 94 -13.12 -10.46 -15.16
N THR A 95 -11.94 -9.86 -15.37
CA THR A 95 -11.35 -9.72 -16.71
C THR A 95 -10.73 -11.03 -17.21
N GLY A 96 -10.51 -12.01 -16.33
CA GLY A 96 -9.80 -13.25 -16.66
C GLY A 96 -8.31 -13.06 -16.97
N VAL A 97 -7.77 -11.84 -16.92
CA VAL A 97 -6.37 -11.56 -17.23
C VAL A 97 -5.49 -11.99 -16.06
N THR A 98 -4.64 -12.99 -16.29
CA THR A 98 -3.63 -13.44 -15.32
C THR A 98 -2.74 -12.26 -14.92
N SER A 99 -2.75 -11.95 -13.63
CA SER A 99 -1.94 -10.89 -13.02
C SER A 99 -1.06 -11.49 -11.93
N MET A 100 0.06 -10.83 -11.64
CA MET A 100 0.91 -11.17 -10.49
C MET A 100 0.06 -11.20 -9.22
N THR A 101 0.27 -12.24 -8.40
CA THR A 101 -0.47 -12.39 -7.15
C THR A 101 -0.11 -11.27 -6.18
N TYR A 102 -1.04 -10.96 -5.26
CA TYR A 102 -0.75 -10.02 -4.18
C TYR A 102 0.41 -10.50 -3.30
N GLU A 103 0.51 -11.81 -3.07
CA GLU A 103 1.56 -12.39 -2.25
C GLU A 103 2.94 -12.20 -2.88
N ASP A 104 3.08 -12.45 -4.18
CA ASP A 104 4.32 -12.20 -4.91
C ASP A 104 4.70 -10.71 -4.89
N LEU A 105 3.71 -9.82 -5.06
CA LEU A 105 3.95 -8.38 -5.01
C LEU A 105 4.55 -7.94 -3.67
N VAL A 106 3.93 -8.36 -2.57
CA VAL A 106 4.35 -7.94 -1.22
C VAL A 106 5.64 -8.63 -0.81
N CYS A 107 5.79 -9.94 -1.07
CA CYS A 107 6.99 -10.67 -0.70
C CYS A 107 8.23 -10.14 -1.42
N GLU A 108 8.15 -9.90 -2.73
CA GLU A 108 9.26 -9.28 -3.45
C GLU A 108 9.52 -7.86 -2.98
N ALA A 109 8.49 -7.04 -2.69
CA ALA A 109 8.72 -5.72 -2.12
C ALA A 109 9.50 -5.80 -0.78
N LEU A 110 9.12 -6.72 0.11
CA LEU A 110 9.81 -6.92 1.39
C LEU A 110 11.27 -7.37 1.20
N CYS A 111 11.57 -8.20 0.19
CA CYS A 111 12.96 -8.59 -0.14
C CYS A 111 13.88 -7.39 -0.40
N PHE A 112 13.35 -6.25 -0.82
CA PHE A 112 14.10 -5.02 -1.11
C PHE A 112 13.83 -3.88 -0.12
N GLY A 113 13.13 -4.16 0.99
CA GLY A 113 12.82 -3.14 2.01
C GLY A 113 11.70 -2.18 1.62
N TRP A 114 10.82 -2.62 0.72
CA TRP A 114 9.67 -1.87 0.21
C TRP A 114 8.35 -2.41 0.79
N VAL A 115 7.26 -1.64 0.65
CA VAL A 115 5.91 -2.06 1.07
C VAL A 115 4.84 -1.43 0.19
N ASP A 116 3.70 -2.09 0.08
CA ASP A 116 2.48 -1.51 -0.46
C ASP A 116 1.76 -0.59 0.54
N SER A 117 0.94 0.34 0.04
CA SER A 117 0.23 1.30 0.90
C SER A 117 -1.17 1.65 0.42
N LEU A 118 -1.34 2.02 -0.84
CA LEU A 118 -2.59 2.52 -1.39
C LEU A 118 -3.04 1.71 -2.58
N VAL A 119 -4.35 1.58 -2.75
CA VAL A 119 -4.96 1.05 -3.97
C VAL A 119 -5.78 2.17 -4.62
N LYS A 120 -5.57 2.37 -5.92
CA LYS A 120 -6.26 3.36 -6.73
C LYS A 120 -6.97 2.67 -7.87
N ARG A 121 -8.27 2.92 -8.06
CA ARG A 121 -8.99 2.48 -9.27
C ARG A 121 -8.43 3.24 -10.47
N LEU A 122 -8.17 2.52 -11.57
CA LEU A 122 -7.81 3.14 -12.85
C LEU A 122 -9.03 3.22 -13.76
N ASP A 123 -9.77 2.12 -13.89
CA ASP A 123 -10.97 2.02 -14.73
C ASP A 123 -11.84 0.83 -14.28
N ASP A 124 -12.68 0.32 -15.19
CA ASP A 124 -13.58 -0.80 -14.94
C ASP A 124 -12.87 -2.13 -14.80
N ASP A 125 -11.68 -2.28 -15.37
CA ASP A 125 -10.94 -3.54 -15.46
C ASP A 125 -9.67 -3.55 -14.64
N ARG A 126 -9.16 -2.37 -14.27
CA ARG A 126 -7.83 -2.20 -13.69
C ARG A 126 -7.85 -1.35 -12.43
N TYR A 127 -6.86 -1.61 -11.61
CA TYR A 127 -6.51 -0.81 -10.45
C TYR A 127 -4.98 -0.84 -10.27
N ALA A 128 -4.45 0.09 -9.49
CA ALA A 128 -3.03 0.14 -9.19
C ALA A 128 -2.77 0.10 -7.69
N THR A 129 -1.70 -0.59 -7.29
CA THR A 129 -1.21 -0.61 -5.91
C THR A 129 0.07 0.21 -5.82
N LYS A 130 0.08 1.22 -4.95
CA LYS A 130 1.28 2.01 -4.65
C LYS A 130 2.23 1.18 -3.80
N VAL A 131 3.47 1.05 -4.25
CA VAL A 131 4.57 0.41 -3.54
C VAL A 131 5.71 1.42 -3.39
N THR A 132 6.27 1.54 -2.20
CA THR A 132 7.31 2.53 -1.88
C THR A 132 8.38 1.92 -0.97
N PRO A 133 9.59 2.49 -0.92
CA PRO A 133 10.56 2.17 0.14
C PRO A 133 9.93 2.34 1.52
N ARG A 134 10.26 1.44 2.46
CA ARG A 134 9.83 1.61 3.86
C ARG A 134 10.66 2.71 4.51
N LYS A 135 9.99 3.62 5.20
CA LYS A 135 10.66 4.56 6.12
C LYS A 135 11.02 3.82 7.42
N PRO A 136 12.09 4.21 8.14
CA PRO A 136 12.43 3.62 9.44
C PRO A 136 11.28 3.66 10.46
N THR A 137 10.44 4.69 10.39
CA THR A 137 9.27 4.89 11.26
C THR A 137 8.01 4.14 10.81
N SER A 138 8.09 3.34 9.74
CA SER A 138 6.93 2.65 9.16
C SER A 138 6.42 1.54 10.09
N LYS A 139 5.13 1.59 10.40
CA LYS A 139 4.46 0.54 11.19
C LYS A 139 4.45 -0.79 10.47
N TRP A 140 4.58 -1.87 11.23
CA TRP A 140 4.51 -3.24 10.73
C TRP A 140 3.18 -3.90 11.08
N SER A 141 2.57 -4.54 10.08
CA SER A 141 1.47 -5.46 10.31
C SER A 141 2.02 -6.83 10.70
N GLU A 142 1.24 -7.57 11.48
CA GLU A 142 1.60 -8.93 11.87
C GLU A 142 1.85 -9.84 10.65
N SER A 143 1.01 -9.74 9.62
CA SER A 143 1.20 -10.50 8.37
C SER A 143 2.52 -10.16 7.66
N ASN A 144 2.92 -8.89 7.60
CA ASN A 144 4.19 -8.54 6.96
C ASN A 144 5.40 -8.96 7.81
N ARG A 145 5.28 -8.98 9.14
CA ARG A 145 6.31 -9.56 10.02
C ARG A 145 6.52 -11.04 9.74
N ARG A 146 5.43 -11.81 9.66
CA ARG A 146 5.49 -13.23 9.30
C ARG A 146 6.17 -13.42 7.94
N ARG A 147 5.69 -12.72 6.91
CA ARG A 147 6.31 -12.78 5.56
C ARG A 147 7.80 -12.46 5.58
N TRP A 148 8.20 -11.39 6.28
CA TRP A 148 9.60 -11.01 6.34
C TRP A 148 10.44 -12.10 7.03
N SER A 149 9.96 -12.67 8.13
CA SER A 149 10.61 -13.79 8.83
C SER A 149 10.73 -15.03 7.95
N ASP A 150 9.67 -15.37 7.20
CA ASP A 150 9.69 -16.51 6.28
C ASP A 150 10.69 -16.30 5.14
N LEU A 151 10.77 -15.07 4.61
CA LEU A 151 11.74 -14.69 3.57
C LEU A 151 13.18 -14.69 4.08
N GLU A 152 13.39 -14.29 5.34
CA GLU A 152 14.70 -14.35 5.99
C GLU A 152 15.15 -15.80 6.17
N ALA A 153 14.29 -16.64 6.74
CA ALA A 153 14.56 -18.07 6.94
C ALA A 153 14.83 -18.79 5.61
N ALA A 154 14.20 -18.36 4.52
CA ALA A 154 14.43 -18.89 3.18
C ALA A 154 15.65 -18.27 2.45
N GLY A 155 16.37 -17.32 3.05
CA GLY A 155 17.53 -16.67 2.44
C GLY A 155 17.22 -15.77 1.24
N LEU A 156 15.97 -15.31 1.11
CA LEU A 156 15.48 -14.58 -0.07
C LEU A 156 15.63 -13.06 0.02
N LEU A 157 15.85 -12.54 1.24
CA LEU A 157 16.06 -11.12 1.48
C LEU A 157 17.36 -10.64 0.82
N THR A 158 17.32 -9.46 0.21
CA THR A 158 18.53 -8.72 -0.17
C THR A 158 19.11 -7.97 1.02
N ALA A 159 20.28 -7.34 0.84
CA ALA A 159 20.83 -6.45 1.86
C ALA A 159 19.85 -5.32 2.24
N ALA A 160 19.15 -4.74 1.26
CA ALA A 160 18.15 -3.70 1.50
C ALA A 160 16.94 -4.22 2.32
N GLY A 161 16.47 -5.43 2.02
CA GLY A 161 15.38 -6.07 2.78
C GLY A 161 15.74 -6.36 4.24
N ARG A 162 16.99 -6.77 4.50
CA ARG A 162 17.51 -6.95 5.87
C ARG A 162 17.72 -5.63 6.60
N ALA A 163 18.25 -4.61 5.92
CA ALA A 163 18.42 -3.28 6.51
C ALA A 163 17.09 -2.64 6.92
N ALA A 164 16.00 -2.99 6.24
CA ALA A 164 14.64 -2.55 6.54
C ALA A 164 13.87 -3.52 7.45
N ALA A 165 14.55 -4.26 8.34
CA ALA A 165 13.94 -5.25 9.22
C ALA A 165 12.75 -4.70 10.05
N PRO A 166 11.81 -5.57 10.46
CA PRO A 166 10.70 -5.18 11.32
C PRO A 166 11.13 -4.50 12.61
N THR A 167 10.58 -3.32 12.88
CA THR A 167 10.72 -2.65 14.16
C THR A 167 9.57 -3.04 15.10
N ASN A 168 9.69 -2.69 16.38
CA ASN A 168 8.63 -2.87 17.38
C ASN A 168 7.43 -1.94 17.16
N THR A 169 7.48 -1.00 16.22
CA THR A 169 6.38 -0.09 15.91
C THR A 169 5.22 -0.82 15.23
N THR A 170 4.13 -1.01 15.96
CA THR A 170 2.92 -1.70 15.46
C THR A 170 1.75 -0.73 15.23
N TYR A 171 0.73 -1.25 14.56
CA TYR A 171 -0.59 -0.62 14.57
C TYR A 171 -1.24 -0.78 15.95
N ALA A 172 -1.99 0.23 16.38
CA ALA A 172 -2.86 0.09 17.53
C ALA A 172 -3.84 -1.08 17.32
N SER A 173 -4.26 -1.72 18.41
CA SER A 173 -5.25 -2.79 18.36
C SER A 173 -6.47 -2.34 17.56
N ARG A 174 -6.87 -3.18 16.60
CA ARG A 174 -8.07 -2.90 15.80
C ARG A 174 -9.28 -2.90 16.73
N PRO A 175 -10.22 -1.95 16.57
CA PRO A 175 -11.44 -1.98 17.35
C PRO A 175 -12.18 -3.30 17.09
N VAL A 176 -12.75 -3.86 18.15
CA VAL A 176 -13.62 -5.03 18.02
C VAL A 176 -14.88 -4.58 17.29
N ILE A 177 -15.03 -5.05 16.06
CA ILE A 177 -16.21 -4.74 15.23
C ILE A 177 -17.26 -5.82 15.51
N PRO A 178 -18.45 -5.46 16.05
CA PRO A 178 -19.52 -6.41 16.27
C PRO A 178 -19.93 -7.08 14.95
N THR A 179 -20.40 -8.33 15.02
CA THR A 179 -20.84 -9.08 13.83
C THR A 179 -21.93 -8.34 13.04
N LEU A 180 -22.89 -7.74 13.74
CA LEU A 180 -23.90 -6.86 13.17
C LEU A 180 -24.43 -5.90 14.26
N PRO A 181 -23.98 -4.63 14.30
CA PRO A 181 -24.51 -3.62 15.21
C PRO A 181 -26.02 -3.40 15.04
N ALA A 182 -26.72 -3.13 16.14
CA ALA A 182 -28.18 -2.98 16.16
C ALA A 182 -28.69 -1.92 15.17
N TYR A 183 -28.05 -0.75 15.09
CA TYR A 183 -28.45 0.32 14.17
C TYR A 183 -28.34 -0.09 12.69
N ILE A 184 -27.36 -0.95 12.33
CA ILE A 184 -27.25 -1.50 10.97
C ILE A 184 -28.37 -2.52 10.75
N ALA A 185 -28.61 -3.41 11.72
CA ALA A 185 -29.66 -4.41 11.62
C ALA A 185 -31.05 -3.77 11.41
N THR A 186 -31.38 -2.74 12.20
CA THR A 186 -32.65 -2.02 12.09
C THR A 186 -32.83 -1.40 10.70
N ALA A 187 -31.82 -0.69 10.19
CA ALA A 187 -31.91 -0.06 8.87
C ALA A 187 -32.00 -1.08 7.73
N LEU A 188 -31.30 -2.22 7.81
CA LEU A 188 -31.41 -3.28 6.81
C LEU A 188 -32.79 -3.94 6.86
N LYS A 189 -33.32 -4.25 8.05
CA LYS A 189 -34.63 -4.88 8.23
C LYS A 189 -35.79 -4.00 7.76
N ALA A 190 -35.64 -2.67 7.81
CA ALA A 190 -36.62 -1.74 7.26
C ALA A 190 -36.80 -1.86 5.74
N ASN A 191 -35.85 -2.49 5.03
CA ASN A 191 -35.96 -2.81 3.61
C ASN A 191 -35.91 -4.34 3.40
N PRO A 192 -37.06 -5.02 3.20
CA PRO A 192 -37.11 -6.48 3.10
C PRO A 192 -36.21 -7.08 2.02
N LYS A 193 -36.07 -6.40 0.86
CA LYS A 193 -35.20 -6.85 -0.24
C LYS A 193 -33.73 -6.81 0.17
N ALA A 194 -33.29 -5.69 0.76
CA ALA A 194 -31.93 -5.55 1.25
C ALA A 194 -31.61 -6.57 2.36
N TRP A 195 -32.55 -6.81 3.27
CA TRP A 195 -32.39 -7.79 4.35
C TRP A 195 -32.26 -9.22 3.84
N ALA A 196 -33.10 -9.62 2.89
CA ALA A 196 -33.05 -10.95 2.28
C ALA A 196 -31.69 -11.19 1.61
N PHE A 197 -31.28 -10.30 0.72
CA PHE A 197 -30.00 -10.43 0.02
C PHE A 197 -28.80 -10.39 0.98
N PHE A 198 -28.83 -9.52 2.00
CA PHE A 198 -27.75 -9.48 3.01
C PHE A 198 -27.57 -10.82 3.74
N ARG A 199 -28.67 -11.53 4.05
CA ARG A 199 -28.60 -12.83 4.74
C ARG A 199 -28.02 -13.94 3.86
N GLU A 200 -28.24 -13.88 2.56
CA GLU A 200 -27.70 -14.84 1.58
C GLU A 200 -26.20 -14.66 1.35
N LEU A 201 -25.66 -13.46 1.60
CA LEU A 201 -24.24 -13.19 1.43
C LEU A 201 -23.37 -14.06 2.36
N ALA A 202 -22.27 -14.58 1.81
CA ALA A 202 -21.24 -15.25 2.60
C ALA A 202 -20.72 -14.33 3.73
N PRO A 203 -20.26 -14.88 4.88
CA PRO A 203 -19.87 -14.10 6.05
C PRO A 203 -18.89 -12.95 5.76
N THR A 204 -17.94 -13.18 4.84
CA THR A 204 -16.96 -12.16 4.42
C THR A 204 -17.63 -10.93 3.80
N TYR A 205 -18.61 -11.12 2.91
CA TYR A 205 -19.30 -10.00 2.26
C TYR A 205 -20.19 -9.24 3.25
N ARG A 206 -20.88 -9.94 4.16
CA ARG A 206 -21.63 -9.29 5.25
C ARG A 206 -20.71 -8.43 6.13
N ARG A 207 -19.55 -8.98 6.50
CA ARG A 207 -18.54 -8.27 7.29
C ARG A 207 -18.04 -7.02 6.59
N ASN A 208 -17.84 -7.04 5.26
CA ASN A 208 -17.37 -5.86 4.51
C ASN A 208 -18.33 -4.67 4.67
N PHE A 209 -19.64 -4.88 4.56
CA PHE A 209 -20.63 -3.82 4.80
C PHE A 209 -20.55 -3.28 6.23
N VAL A 210 -20.55 -4.17 7.22
CA VAL A 210 -20.51 -3.79 8.65
C VAL A 210 -19.24 -2.99 8.97
N VAL A 211 -18.08 -3.47 8.53
CA VAL A 211 -16.80 -2.78 8.72
C VAL A 211 -16.83 -1.41 8.04
N TRP A 212 -17.27 -1.34 6.78
CA TRP A 212 -17.28 -0.09 6.02
C TRP A 212 -18.19 0.96 6.65
N ILE A 213 -19.37 0.58 7.15
CA ILE A 213 -20.26 1.50 7.86
C ILE A 213 -19.66 1.87 9.22
N HIS A 214 -19.34 0.89 10.05
CA HIS A 214 -19.04 1.09 11.47
C HIS A 214 -17.69 1.77 11.74
N THR A 215 -16.71 1.61 10.84
CA THR A 215 -15.39 2.26 10.98
C THR A 215 -15.39 3.74 10.57
N ALA A 216 -16.47 4.25 9.98
CA ALA A 216 -16.54 5.67 9.64
C ALA A 216 -16.61 6.52 10.93
N LYS A 217 -15.64 7.42 11.12
CA LYS A 217 -15.50 8.20 12.36
C LYS A 217 -16.64 9.22 12.55
N ARG A 218 -17.05 9.90 11.48
CA ARG A 218 -18.11 10.93 11.50
C ARG A 218 -19.50 10.30 11.40
N ALA A 219 -20.45 10.79 12.19
CA ALA A 219 -21.82 10.30 12.22
C ALA A 219 -22.50 10.40 10.85
N ASP A 220 -22.38 11.54 10.17
CA ASP A 220 -22.99 11.76 8.85
C ASP A 220 -22.43 10.79 7.80
N THR A 221 -21.13 10.49 7.88
CA THR A 221 -20.52 9.49 6.97
C THR A 221 -21.04 8.09 7.26
N ARG A 222 -21.29 7.73 8.53
CA ARG A 222 -21.92 6.44 8.86
C ARG A 222 -23.34 6.37 8.30
N ALA A 223 -24.14 7.42 8.48
CA ALA A 223 -25.51 7.49 7.96
C ALA A 223 -25.53 7.36 6.43
N ARG A 224 -24.69 8.12 5.72
CA ARG A 224 -24.56 8.04 4.26
C ARG A 224 -24.15 6.65 3.78
N ARG A 225 -23.14 6.03 4.41
CA ARG A 225 -22.70 4.67 4.06
C ARG A 225 -23.78 3.63 4.33
N LEU A 226 -24.56 3.81 5.39
CA LEU A 226 -25.67 2.92 5.71
C LEU A 226 -26.76 2.99 4.65
N GLN A 227 -27.17 4.19 4.24
CA GLN A 227 -28.12 4.40 3.14
C GLN A 227 -27.61 3.80 1.82
N GLU A 228 -26.34 4.07 1.47
CA GLU A 228 -25.70 3.50 0.28
C GLU A 228 -25.68 1.96 0.33
N SER A 229 -25.43 1.38 1.50
CA SER A 229 -25.45 -0.07 1.70
C SER A 229 -26.84 -0.67 1.51
N VAL A 230 -27.87 -0.04 2.08
CA VAL A 230 -29.28 -0.47 1.89
C VAL A 230 -29.65 -0.45 0.41
N ALA A 231 -29.30 0.62 -0.31
CA ALA A 231 -29.58 0.74 -1.74
C ALA A 231 -28.86 -0.33 -2.58
N LEU A 232 -27.57 -0.57 -2.32
CA LEU A 232 -26.79 -1.61 -3.01
C LEU A 232 -27.37 -3.01 -2.77
N LEU A 233 -27.69 -3.32 -1.52
CA LEU A 233 -28.24 -4.62 -1.15
C LEU A 233 -29.65 -4.84 -1.72
N ALA A 234 -30.50 -3.80 -1.72
CA ALA A 234 -31.82 -3.86 -2.36
C ALA A 234 -31.73 -4.09 -3.87
N ALA A 235 -30.63 -3.67 -4.50
CA ALA A 235 -30.33 -3.91 -5.91
C ALA A 235 -29.56 -5.23 -6.17
N GLY A 236 -29.36 -6.08 -5.16
CA GLY A 236 -28.62 -7.35 -5.32
C GLY A 236 -27.11 -7.17 -5.56
N ARG A 237 -26.54 -6.01 -5.20
CA ARG A 237 -25.13 -5.67 -5.45
C ARG A 237 -24.29 -5.80 -4.19
N LYS A 238 -23.09 -6.35 -4.35
CA LYS A 238 -22.08 -6.43 -3.29
C LYS A 238 -21.35 -5.09 -3.15
N LEU A 239 -20.77 -4.85 -1.97
CA LEU A 239 -19.88 -3.71 -1.77
C LEU A 239 -18.65 -3.88 -2.68
N GLY A 240 -18.42 -2.91 -3.56
CA GLY A 240 -17.21 -2.86 -4.39
C GLY A 240 -15.96 -2.51 -3.59
N LEU A 241 -14.84 -2.29 -4.30
CA LEU A 241 -13.63 -1.77 -3.67
C LEU A 241 -13.93 -0.37 -3.12
N LYS A 242 -13.82 -0.20 -1.79
CA LYS A 242 -14.11 1.03 -1.06
C LYS A 242 -12.95 1.39 -0.14
#